data_AF-A0A8T4PTB6-F1
#
_entry.id   AF-A0A8T4PTB6-F1
#
_cell.length_a   1.000
_cell.length_b   1.000
_cell.length_c   1.000
_cell.angle_alpha   90.00
_cell.angle_beta   90.00
_cell.angle_gamma   90.00
#
_symmetry.space_group_name_H-M   'P 1'
#
loop_
_entity.id
_entity.type
_entity.pdbx_description
1 polymer ?
#
loop_
_entity_poly.entity_id
_entity_poly.type
_entity_poly.pdbx_seq_one_letter_code
_entity_poly.pdbx_strand_id
1 'polypeptide(L)'
;MQLKCPKCGSKDISRKGFRKNSSGKKQKFRCYECKKWFVKDEGFNRMRFNPSVIVRAVHMHEDGMSLSKVQNHLWQHDKVKVTRGAISLWIKKYSIFLKSHSFKLKARN
;
A
#
# COMPACT_ATOMS: atom_id res chain seq x y z
N MET A 1 17.22 -6.14 8.12
CA MET A 1 15.93 -6.62 8.71
C MET A 1 15.66 -8.06 8.25
N GLN A 2 15.57 -9.02 9.18
CA GLN A 2 15.26 -10.43 8.86
C GLN A 2 13.77 -10.61 8.53
N LEU A 3 13.47 -11.38 7.49
CA LEU A 3 12.10 -11.77 7.14
C LEU A 3 11.58 -12.75 8.21
N LYS A 4 10.42 -12.45 8.79
CA LYS A 4 9.74 -13.31 9.77
C LYS A 4 8.31 -13.57 9.34
N CYS A 5 7.74 -14.68 9.80
CA CYS A 5 6.35 -14.98 9.56
C CYS A 5 5.47 -13.95 10.30
N PRO A 6 4.56 -13.24 9.62
CA PRO A 6 3.69 -12.26 10.27
C PRO A 6 2.61 -12.89 11.17
N LYS A 7 2.49 -14.23 11.18
CA LYS A 7 1.51 -14.95 12.00
C LYS A 7 2.10 -15.54 13.27
N CYS A 8 3.26 -16.18 13.20
CA CYS A 8 3.90 -16.83 14.36
C CYS A 8 5.28 -16.27 14.72
N GLY A 9 5.84 -15.35 13.94
CA GLY A 9 7.17 -14.77 14.20
C GLY A 9 8.36 -15.65 13.78
N SER A 10 8.12 -16.90 13.38
CA SER A 10 9.17 -17.83 12.90
C SER A 10 10.05 -17.25 11.80
N LYS A 11 11.32 -17.67 11.80
CA LYS A 11 12.28 -17.41 10.72
C LYS A 11 12.32 -18.54 9.68
N ASP A 12 11.69 -19.68 9.99
CA ASP A 12 11.65 -20.84 9.09
C ASP A 12 10.63 -20.62 7.96
N ILE A 13 11.13 -20.04 6.88
CA ILE A 13 10.36 -19.52 5.76
C ILE A 13 11.04 -19.88 4.44
N SER A 14 10.24 -20.36 3.48
CA SER A 14 10.71 -20.63 2.12
C SER A 14 10.01 -19.74 1.09
N ARG A 15 10.78 -19.31 0.08
CA ARG A 15 10.28 -18.64 -1.12
C ARG A 15 9.54 -19.64 -1.99
N LYS A 16 8.29 -19.31 -2.35
CA LYS A 16 7.41 -20.20 -3.10
C LYS A 16 6.63 -19.42 -4.14
N GLY A 17 7.24 -19.25 -5.31
CA GLY A 17 6.64 -18.60 -6.48
C GLY A 17 6.24 -17.14 -6.24
N PHE A 18 5.36 -16.62 -7.09
CA PHE A 18 4.98 -15.21 -7.10
C PHE A 18 3.47 -15.03 -7.10
N ARG A 19 2.99 -14.05 -6.34
CA ARG A 19 1.65 -13.48 -6.48
C ARG A 19 1.70 -12.41 -7.56
N LYS A 20 0.86 -12.51 -8.59
CA LYS A 20 0.72 -11.49 -9.63
C LYS A 20 -0.49 -10.61 -9.34
N ASN A 21 -0.33 -9.30 -9.41
CA ASN A 21 -1.41 -8.32 -9.40
C ASN A 21 -1.09 -7.18 -10.38
N SER A 22 -1.95 -6.16 -10.49
CA SER A 22 -1.72 -5.01 -11.37
C SER A 22 -0.53 -4.13 -10.94
N SER A 23 -0.02 -4.32 -9.73
CA SER A 23 1.22 -3.69 -9.26
C SER A 23 2.49 -4.52 -9.50
N GLY A 24 2.35 -5.70 -10.12
CA GLY A 24 3.47 -6.54 -10.54
C GLY A 24 3.53 -7.91 -9.87
N LYS A 25 4.73 -8.49 -9.85
CA LYS A 25 5.01 -9.79 -9.25
C LYS A 25 5.55 -9.59 -7.84
N LYS A 26 4.83 -10.08 -6.82
CA LYS A 26 5.28 -10.08 -5.42
C LYS A 26 5.72 -11.47 -5.00
N GLN A 27 6.87 -11.57 -4.35
CA GLN A 27 7.38 -12.84 -3.83
C GLN A 27 6.42 -13.41 -2.78
N LYS A 28 5.99 -14.66 -2.98
CA LYS A 28 5.17 -15.38 -2.02
C LYS A 28 6.07 -16.26 -1.15
N PHE A 29 5.76 -16.34 0.14
CA PHE A 29 6.50 -17.09 1.14
C PHE A 29 5.57 -18.07 1.85
N ARG A 30 6.13 -19.21 2.29
CA ARG A 30 5.46 -20.19 3.15
C ARG A 30 6.27 -20.34 4.43
N CYS A 31 5.63 -20.21 5.58
CA CYS A 31 6.23 -20.56 6.86
C CYS A 31 6.09 -22.07 7.10
N TYR A 32 7.14 -22.74 7.59
CA TYR A 32 7.08 -24.18 7.87
C TYR A 32 6.49 -24.51 9.24
N GLU A 33 6.65 -23.63 10.24
CA GLU A 33 6.01 -23.81 11.55
C GLU A 33 4.48 -23.69 11.48
N CYS A 34 3.95 -22.52 11.10
CA CYS A 34 2.50 -22.31 11.09
C CYS A 34 1.83 -22.71 9.76
N LYS A 35 2.61 -23.15 8.77
CA LYS A 35 2.16 -23.58 7.42
C LYS A 35 1.41 -22.50 6.62
N LYS A 36 1.34 -21.24 7.10
CA LYS A 36 0.63 -20.14 6.44
C LYS A 36 1.47 -19.52 5.33
N TRP A 37 0.75 -19.01 4.34
CA TRP A 37 1.28 -18.24 3.23
C TRP A 37 1.23 -16.75 3.52
N PHE A 38 2.28 -16.04 3.14
CA PHE A 38 2.31 -14.58 3.22
C PHE A 38 3.17 -13.97 2.13
N VAL A 39 3.02 -12.66 1.96
CA VAL A 39 3.88 -11.83 1.13
C VAL A 39 4.52 -10.84 2.09
N LYS A 40 5.77 -10.43 1.81
CA LYS A 40 6.44 -9.41 2.61
C LYS A 40 5.57 -8.15 2.67
N ASP A 41 5.38 -7.62 3.88
CA ASP A 41 4.65 -6.38 4.06
C ASP A 41 5.58 -5.19 3.77
N GLU A 42 5.19 -4.37 2.80
CA GLU A 42 5.89 -3.13 2.40
C GLU A 42 4.99 -1.91 2.66
N GLY A 43 4.00 -2.03 3.56
CA GLY A 43 3.03 -0.98 3.90
C GLY A 43 1.78 -0.96 3.00
N PHE A 44 1.85 -1.58 1.82
CA PHE A 44 0.73 -1.69 0.87
C PHE A 44 0.12 -3.09 0.86
N ASN A 45 0.06 -3.73 2.02
CA ASN A 45 -0.51 -5.07 2.13
C ASN A 45 -1.98 -5.11 1.71
N ARG A 46 -2.33 -6.18 1.00
CA ARG A 46 -3.66 -6.44 0.43
C ARG A 46 -4.14 -5.39 -0.59
N MET A 47 -3.29 -4.49 -1.05
CA MET A 47 -3.64 -3.55 -2.12
C MET A 47 -3.43 -4.18 -3.50
N ARG A 48 -4.40 -3.95 -4.40
CA ARG A 48 -4.33 -4.42 -5.80
C ARG A 48 -3.50 -3.46 -6.65
N PHE A 49 -3.76 -2.17 -6.48
CA PHE A 49 -3.14 -1.07 -7.21
C PHE A 49 -1.70 -0.82 -6.80
N ASN A 50 -0.96 -0.16 -7.68
CA ASN A 50 0.42 0.24 -7.44
C ASN A 50 0.50 1.18 -6.22
N PRO A 51 1.41 0.92 -5.26
CA PRO A 51 1.71 1.83 -4.16
C PRO A 51 1.80 3.30 -4.58
N SER A 52 2.48 3.61 -5.69
CA SER A 52 2.66 4.99 -6.16
C SER A 52 1.32 5.68 -6.49
N VAL A 53 0.39 4.95 -7.11
CA VAL A 53 -0.96 5.46 -7.42
C VAL A 53 -1.75 5.74 -6.15
N ILE A 54 -1.63 4.86 -5.15
CA ILE A 54 -2.30 5.02 -3.86
C ILE A 54 -1.75 6.23 -3.13
N VAL A 55 -0.42 6.37 -3.04
CA VAL A 55 0.24 7.52 -2.39
C VAL A 55 -0.16 8.82 -3.07
N ARG A 56 -0.12 8.86 -4.41
CA ARG A 56 -0.53 10.03 -5.19
C ARG A 56 -1.98 10.41 -4.89
N ALA A 57 -2.89 9.45 -4.89
CA ALA A 57 -4.31 9.69 -4.61
C ALA A 57 -4.54 10.30 -3.22
N VAL A 58 -3.81 9.81 -2.21
CA VAL A 58 -3.92 10.33 -0.84
C VAL A 58 -3.31 11.74 -0.76
N HIS A 59 -2.13 11.97 -1.32
CA HIS A 59 -1.49 13.28 -1.34
C HIS A 59 -2.39 14.35 -1.98
N MET A 60 -2.97 14.03 -3.13
CA MET A 60 -3.87 14.94 -3.85
C MET A 60 -5.10 15.35 -3.02
N HIS A 61 -5.64 14.41 -2.24
CA HIS A 61 -6.75 14.72 -1.36
C HIS A 61 -6.30 15.61 -0.19
N GLU A 62 -5.14 15.33 0.41
CA GLU A 62 -4.58 16.19 1.47
C GLU A 62 -4.29 17.61 0.95
N ASP A 63 -3.92 17.75 -0.34
CA ASP A 63 -3.79 19.04 -1.03
C ASP A 63 -5.15 19.74 -1.29
N GLY A 64 -6.27 19.15 -0.85
CA GLY A 64 -7.60 19.73 -0.93
C GLY A 64 -8.42 19.31 -2.16
N MET A 65 -7.94 18.38 -2.98
CA MET A 65 -8.75 17.89 -4.10
C MET A 65 -9.90 16.99 -3.63
N SER A 66 -11.08 17.20 -4.21
CA SER A 66 -12.21 16.29 -4.01
C SER A 66 -11.94 14.92 -4.61
N LEU A 67 -12.59 13.88 -4.07
CA LEU A 67 -12.44 12.49 -4.56
C LEU A 67 -12.71 12.34 -6.07
N SER A 68 -13.61 13.17 -6.63
CA SER A 68 -13.90 13.18 -8.06
C SER A 68 -12.73 13.73 -8.87
N LYS A 69 -12.12 14.84 -8.42
CA LYS A 69 -10.92 15.41 -9.06
C LYS A 69 -9.74 14.43 -9.00
N VAL A 70 -9.52 13.79 -7.85
CA VAL A 70 -8.49 12.76 -7.71
C VAL A 70 -8.73 11.60 -8.67
N GLN A 71 -9.97 11.08 -8.73
CA GLN A 71 -10.34 10.00 -9.66
C GLN A 71 -10.05 10.37 -11.12
N ASN A 72 -10.44 11.57 -11.55
CA ASN A 72 -10.21 12.05 -12.91
C ASN A 72 -8.72 12.19 -13.21
N HIS A 73 -7.94 12.71 -12.26
CA HIS A 73 -6.49 12.83 -12.42
C HIS A 73 -5.82 11.47 -12.61
N LEU A 74 -6.16 10.49 -11.76
CA LEU A 74 -5.62 9.12 -11.86
C LEU A 74 -5.97 8.45 -13.19
N TRP A 75 -7.17 8.73 -13.72
CA TRP A 75 -7.57 8.25 -15.04
C TRP A 75 -6.81 8.93 -16.17
N GLN A 76 -6.64 10.26 -16.12
CA GLN A 76 -6.00 11.03 -17.19
C GLN A 76 -4.49 10.74 -17.29
N HIS A 77 -3.79 10.77 -16.15
CA HIS A 77 -2.33 10.70 -16.09
C HIS A 77 -1.78 9.29 -15.86
N ASP A 78 -2.40 8.51 -14.98
CA ASP A 78 -1.90 7.16 -14.65
C ASP A 78 -2.66 6.05 -15.42
N LYS A 79 -3.71 6.40 -16.21
CA LYS A 79 -4.62 5.47 -16.90
C LYS A 79 -5.26 4.43 -15.99
N VAL A 80 -5.40 4.75 -14.70
CA VAL A 80 -5.96 3.82 -13.71
C VAL A 80 -7.43 4.15 -13.45
N LYS A 81 -8.32 3.21 -13.75
CA LYS A 81 -9.73 3.28 -13.35
C LYS A 81 -9.88 2.87 -11.89
N VAL A 82 -10.26 3.81 -11.04
CA VAL A 82 -10.56 3.59 -9.62
C VAL A 82 -11.92 4.17 -9.30
N THR A 83 -12.59 3.64 -8.28
CA THR A 83 -13.84 4.23 -7.78
C THR A 83 -13.53 5.25 -6.69
N ARG A 84 -14.39 6.27 -6.54
CA ARG A 84 -14.28 7.26 -5.44
C ARG A 84 -14.26 6.58 -4.06
N GLY A 85 -15.01 5.48 -3.89
CA GLY A 85 -15.01 4.69 -2.66
C GLY A 85 -13.66 4.03 -2.37
N ALA A 86 -12.96 3.51 -3.40
CA ALA A 86 -11.61 2.98 -3.23
C ALA A 86 -10.62 4.06 -2.77
N ILE A 87 -10.70 5.26 -3.35
CA ILE A 87 -9.87 6.41 -2.96
C ILE A 87 -10.16 6.79 -1.49
N SER A 88 -11.43 6.88 -1.10
CA SER A 88 -11.83 7.17 0.28
C SER A 88 -11.26 6.15 1.28
N LEU A 89 -11.30 4.85 0.96
CA LEU A 89 -10.69 3.82 1.79
C LEU A 89 -9.17 3.95 1.90
N TRP A 90 -8.49 4.36 0.82
CA TRP A 90 -7.05 4.62 0.86
C TRP A 90 -6.72 5.79 1.77
N ILE A 91 -7.45 6.90 1.64
CA ILE A 91 -7.29 8.06 2.52
C ILE A 91 -7.52 7.66 3.96
N LYS A 92 -8.63 6.95 4.28
CA LYS A 92 -8.88 6.49 5.65
C LYS A 92 -7.74 5.61 6.19
N LYS A 93 -7.19 4.73 5.36
CA LYS A 93 -6.12 3.81 5.75
C LYS A 93 -4.74 4.48 5.89
N TYR A 94 -4.44 5.47 5.05
CA TYR A 94 -3.08 6.01 4.88
C TYR A 94 -2.91 7.48 5.29
N SER A 95 -3.98 8.25 5.47
CA SER A 95 -3.93 9.67 5.91
C SER A 95 -3.25 9.85 7.27
N ILE A 96 -3.42 8.88 8.19
CA ILE A 96 -2.79 8.90 9.52
C ILE A 96 -1.26 8.94 9.41
N PHE A 97 -0.70 8.24 8.42
CA PHE A 97 0.75 8.22 8.20
C PHE A 97 1.27 9.56 7.66
N LEU A 98 0.48 10.28 6.84
CA LEU A 98 0.88 11.57 6.29
C LEU A 98 0.79 12.71 7.30
N LYS A 99 -0.22 12.72 8.17
CA LYS A 99 -0.28 13.70 9.28
C LYS A 99 0.99 13.63 10.14
N SER A 100 1.44 12.42 10.48
CA SER A 100 2.67 12.22 11.26
C SER A 100 3.94 12.75 10.57
N HIS A 101 3.98 12.76 9.23
CA HIS A 101 5.10 13.29 8.45
C HIS A 101 5.04 14.82 8.32
N SER A 102 3.84 15.39 8.14
CA SER A 102 3.63 16.84 8.11
C SER A 102 4.06 17.52 9.42
N PHE A 103 3.76 16.91 10.57
CA PHE A 103 4.25 17.39 11.87
C PHE A 103 5.79 17.36 11.99
N LYS A 104 6.47 16.38 11.39
CA LYS A 104 7.94 16.31 11.38
C LYS A 104 8.61 17.36 10.50
N LEU A 105 7.94 17.83 9.46
CA LEU A 105 8.44 18.91 8.61
C LEU A 105 8.26 20.29 9.28
N LYS A 106 7.17 20.49 10.03
CA LYS A 106 6.97 21.73 10.81
C LYS A 106 7.92 21.87 12.01
N ALA A 107 8.44 20.78 12.56
CA ALA A 107 9.37 20.80 13.69
C ALA A 107 10.85 21.00 13.27
N ARG A 108 11.12 21.23 11.98
CA ARG A 108 12.47 21.44 11.41
C ARG A 108 12.70 22.85 10.87
N ASN A 109 11.73 23.74 11.02
CA ASN A 109 11.82 25.16 10.71
C ASN A 109 11.78 25.99 11.99
#